data_AF-A0A0A0DD84-F1
#
_entry.id   AF-A0A0A0DD84-F1
#
_cell.length_a   1.000
_cell.length_b   1.000
_cell.length_c   1.000
_cell.angle_alpha   90.00
_cell.angle_beta   90.00
_cell.angle_gamma   90.00
#
_symmetry.space_group_name_H-M   'P 1'
#
loop_
_entity.id
_entity.type
_entity.pdbx_description
1 polymer ?
#
loop_
_entity_poly.entity_id
_entity_poly.type
_entity_poly.pdbx_seq_one_letter_code
_entity_poly.pdbx_strand_id
1 'polypeptide(L)'
;MRNDVHTIDNNTKYFNEKLNSHRVFFLTGAGISIDSNMPSVQKLLSKTIEIFFPSYSLETTKSSDNEVLSKKLKDLINSNDTPLQPEMFYGTLLRFFNDRRNNLKLWSCLLESHQDSLGIKIYPNVAHYFLVYYSVMAGVPLLTMNYDTLFEKAFKELKNMGLICGHIQLYTPDNQPPSLDNKFSGLVLCKLHGTIEDEEGNFNYLSIKTTMSEITKITPEWSDFIRKLCVSLFPCFAGYSGRDIDYFPIFKSIYNQESNINTNLFWVDKFDSSCSTSLQRKVKETKAVKIDGYFNEILQKIRKLFGNQVIPICFYLSNLKNRDSSVDKLLIPIISDMKKDIKVSKIVETVFLLTLLVNHGDNSDIVFNNIKKELGSRSTRGHSIYSSLLTLYIRLNRERGDFIEYRNSSIKLQQITNKRLDFPTYLYAETEIVSSYQMEIPNFEDYHPILSDYLLFIATFIRMLKLIFKYQNIEYNSTFEEFKIRTLALMLKIPILKHSVKYFIYKIRSKAQTQGNFATLVSCDKYLSRISKHSEELRHGTIDAAKTIGDFSAEQIVLRDVGDIETALQRAISGGNTLNTLKTIIKKARKNSNYLSREELDLFESCEDKINSISLRRALARIKSELKIQEL
;
A
#
# COMPACT_ATOMS: atom_id res chain seq x y z
N MET A 1 26.53 -17.05 39.81
CA MET A 1 25.73 -16.62 38.64
C MET A 1 25.31 -17.87 37.89
N ARG A 2 24.01 -18.15 37.83
CA ARG A 2 23.44 -19.34 37.19
C ARG A 2 23.58 -19.21 35.67
N ASN A 3 24.18 -20.23 35.05
CA ASN A 3 24.15 -20.43 33.61
C ASN A 3 22.75 -20.90 33.24
N ASP A 4 21.88 -19.98 32.82
CA ASP A 4 20.64 -20.38 32.14
C ASP A 4 21.01 -20.83 30.73
N VAL A 5 21.21 -22.15 30.59
CA VAL A 5 21.21 -22.82 29.30
C VAL A 5 19.77 -22.77 28.80
N HIS A 6 19.40 -21.72 28.06
CA HIS A 6 18.18 -21.75 27.27
C HIS A 6 18.31 -22.93 26.29
N THR A 7 17.55 -23.99 26.55
CA THR A 7 17.34 -25.08 25.62
C THR A 7 16.85 -24.48 24.30
N ILE A 8 17.61 -24.67 23.23
CA ILE A 8 17.21 -24.24 21.88
C ILE A 8 15.91 -24.95 21.54
N ASP A 9 14.89 -24.18 21.18
CA ASP A 9 13.57 -24.70 20.85
C ASP A 9 13.60 -25.55 19.57
N ASN A 10 12.57 -26.39 19.40
CA ASN A 10 12.52 -27.34 18.29
C ASN A 10 12.47 -26.67 16.92
N ASN A 11 11.81 -25.50 16.79
CA ASN A 11 11.74 -24.79 15.52
C ASN A 11 13.11 -24.23 15.16
N THR A 12 13.85 -23.64 16.12
CA THR A 12 15.21 -23.15 15.91
C THR A 12 16.18 -24.28 15.57
N LYS A 13 16.05 -25.47 16.19
CA LYS A 13 16.83 -26.66 15.80
C LYS A 13 16.53 -27.10 14.38
N TYR A 14 15.25 -27.22 14.04
CA TYR A 14 14.80 -27.59 12.70
C TYR A 14 15.27 -26.59 11.64
N PHE A 15 15.23 -25.29 11.96
CA PHE A 15 15.80 -24.24 11.11
C PHE A 15 17.30 -24.42 10.90
N ASN A 16 18.08 -24.67 11.96
CA ASN A 16 19.51 -24.93 11.86
C ASN A 16 19.84 -26.18 11.02
N GLU A 17 19.05 -27.26 11.15
CA GLU A 17 19.17 -28.45 10.29
C GLU A 17 18.99 -28.10 8.81
N LYS A 18 17.99 -27.26 8.49
CA LYS A 18 17.78 -26.80 7.10
C LYS A 18 18.88 -25.87 6.62
N LEU A 19 19.42 -25.01 7.48
CA LEU A 19 20.59 -24.21 7.14
C LEU A 19 21.77 -25.10 6.77
N ASN A 20 22.12 -26.08 7.61
CA ASN A 20 23.21 -27.03 7.35
C ASN A 20 22.99 -27.90 6.10
N SER A 21 21.75 -28.03 5.61
CA SER A 21 21.45 -28.71 4.35
C SER A 21 21.71 -27.88 3.10
N HIS A 22 22.10 -26.60 3.23
CA HIS A 22 22.31 -25.66 2.12
C HIS A 22 21.08 -25.46 1.23
N ARG A 23 19.87 -25.52 1.81
CA ARG A 23 18.60 -25.40 1.07
C ARG A 23 17.75 -24.23 1.51
N VAL A 24 18.26 -23.30 2.32
CA VAL A 24 17.52 -22.11 2.76
C VAL A 24 17.85 -20.95 1.83
N PHE A 25 16.87 -20.18 1.39
CA PHE A 25 17.13 -18.86 0.81
C PHE A 25 16.45 -17.79 1.65
N PHE A 26 16.99 -16.58 1.63
CA PHE A 26 16.54 -15.51 2.51
C PHE A 26 15.82 -14.41 1.74
N LEU A 27 14.70 -13.92 2.30
CA LEU A 27 14.11 -12.65 1.96
C LEU A 27 14.23 -11.72 3.17
N THR A 28 14.89 -10.59 2.98
CA THR A 28 15.14 -9.62 4.05
C THR A 28 14.38 -8.32 3.86
N GLY A 29 13.98 -7.71 4.97
CA GLY A 29 13.42 -6.36 5.00
C GLY A 29 14.25 -5.42 5.87
N ALA A 30 13.75 -4.19 6.05
CA ALA A 30 14.46 -3.11 6.73
C ALA A 30 14.85 -3.44 8.18
N GLY A 31 14.17 -4.40 8.81
CA GLY A 31 14.48 -4.84 10.17
C GLY A 31 15.89 -5.40 10.34
N ILE A 32 16.48 -5.94 9.27
CA ILE A 32 17.85 -6.48 9.32
C ILE A 32 18.91 -5.38 9.43
N SER A 33 18.59 -4.15 8.99
CA SER A 33 19.52 -3.01 8.95
C SER A 33 19.47 -2.12 10.20
N ILE A 34 18.56 -2.39 11.15
CA ILE A 34 18.37 -1.57 12.36
C ILE A 34 19.66 -1.48 13.18
N ASP A 35 20.31 -2.62 13.45
CA ASP A 35 21.55 -2.64 14.24
C ASP A 35 22.71 -1.96 13.51
N SER A 36 22.62 -1.74 12.20
CA SER A 36 23.66 -1.07 11.41
C SER A 36 23.62 0.46 11.54
N ASN A 37 22.74 1.03 12.38
CA ASN A 37 22.47 2.47 12.49
C ASN A 37 21.98 3.11 11.18
N MET A 38 21.31 2.33 10.32
CA MET A 38 20.65 2.91 9.15
C MET A 38 19.38 3.65 9.56
N PRO A 39 19.07 4.81 8.95
CA PRO A 39 17.81 5.49 9.20
C PRO A 39 16.64 4.57 8.80
N SER A 40 15.70 4.38 9.73
CA SER A 40 14.48 3.64 9.41
C SER A 40 13.62 4.43 8.42
N VAL A 41 12.85 3.73 7.60
CA VAL A 41 11.91 4.36 6.67
C VAL A 41 10.93 5.28 7.41
N GLN A 42 10.52 4.92 8.63
CA GLN A 42 9.64 5.76 9.46
C GLN A 42 10.32 7.07 9.88
N LYS A 43 11.62 7.04 10.20
CA LYS A 43 12.40 8.25 10.52
C LYS A 43 12.52 9.15 9.29
N LEU A 44 12.78 8.58 8.11
CA LEU A 44 12.80 9.33 6.85
C LEU A 44 11.44 9.96 6.55
N LEU A 45 10.35 9.19 6.66
CA LEU A 45 8.98 9.68 6.48
C LEU A 45 8.66 10.84 7.43
N SER A 46 8.99 10.70 8.72
CA SER A 46 8.78 11.75 9.72
C SER A 46 9.53 13.04 9.37
N LYS A 47 10.79 12.95 8.94
CA LYS A 47 11.57 14.12 8.50
C LYS A 47 11.05 14.73 7.19
N THR A 48 10.59 13.91 6.26
CA THR A 48 9.93 14.43 5.04
C THR A 48 8.64 15.17 5.41
N ILE A 49 7.84 14.66 6.34
CA ILE A 49 6.64 15.33 6.84
C ILE A 49 6.98 16.69 7.46
N GLU A 50 8.03 16.79 8.27
CA GLU A 50 8.49 18.08 8.84
C GLU A 50 8.86 19.11 7.75
N ILE A 51 9.40 18.67 6.62
CA ILE A 51 9.77 19.55 5.49
C ILE A 51 8.53 20.07 4.76
N PHE A 52 7.56 19.18 4.47
CA PHE A 52 6.39 19.53 3.66
C PHE A 52 5.20 20.04 4.47
N PHE A 53 5.20 19.81 5.79
CA PHE A 53 4.17 20.27 6.74
C PHE A 53 4.75 21.06 7.93
N PRO A 54 5.50 22.15 7.70
CA PRO A 54 6.12 22.91 8.78
C PRO A 54 5.11 23.55 9.75
N SER A 55 3.92 23.95 9.26
CA SER A 55 2.85 24.54 10.08
C SER A 55 2.08 23.50 10.90
N TYR A 56 2.09 22.22 10.51
CA TYR A 56 1.37 21.14 11.20
C TYR A 56 2.29 20.20 12.01
N SER A 57 3.62 20.25 11.80
CA SER A 57 4.61 19.37 12.45
C SER A 57 5.13 19.87 13.80
N LEU A 58 5.01 21.17 14.10
CA LEU A 58 5.47 21.73 15.37
C LEU A 58 4.50 21.42 16.52
N GLU A 59 5.04 21.03 17.68
CA GLU A 59 4.29 20.83 18.95
C GLU A 59 3.56 22.09 19.45
N THR A 60 3.81 23.24 18.84
CA THR A 60 3.38 24.56 19.31
C THR A 60 2.16 25.16 18.60
N THR A 61 1.30 24.39 17.92
CA THR A 61 0.04 24.93 17.38
C THR A 61 -0.99 25.19 18.51
N LYS A 62 -0.73 26.20 19.35
CA LYS A 62 -1.67 26.77 20.34
C LYS A 62 -2.59 27.85 19.76
N SER A 63 -2.70 27.99 18.44
CA SER A 63 -3.61 28.96 17.80
C SER A 63 -4.70 28.26 16.96
N SER A 64 -5.91 28.32 17.51
CA SER A 64 -7.28 27.88 17.17
C SER A 64 -7.69 27.37 15.77
N ASP A 65 -7.01 27.65 14.66
CA ASP A 65 -7.60 27.37 13.32
C ASP A 65 -7.13 26.05 12.69
N ASN A 66 -5.93 25.57 13.06
CA ASN A 66 -5.29 24.40 12.43
C ASN A 66 -5.18 23.18 13.35
N GLU A 67 -5.60 23.28 14.61
CA GLU A 67 -5.40 22.24 15.64
C GLU A 67 -6.04 20.90 15.24
N VAL A 68 -7.24 20.94 14.67
CA VAL A 68 -7.97 19.74 14.26
C VAL A 68 -7.27 19.01 13.11
N LEU A 69 -6.75 19.76 12.13
CA LEU A 69 -6.00 19.18 11.01
C LEU A 69 -4.62 18.67 11.46
N SER A 70 -3.94 19.37 12.36
CA SER A 70 -2.70 18.90 12.99
C SER A 70 -2.93 17.58 13.74
N LYS A 71 -4.03 17.49 14.51
CA LYS A 71 -4.40 16.27 15.22
C LYS A 71 -4.64 15.11 14.24
N LYS A 72 -5.41 15.33 13.16
CA LYS A 72 -5.63 14.32 12.12
C LYS A 72 -4.33 13.84 11.47
N LEU A 73 -3.37 14.73 11.20
CA LEU A 73 -2.06 14.35 10.68
C LEU A 73 -1.29 13.48 11.69
N LYS A 74 -1.28 13.85 12.97
CA LYS A 74 -0.63 13.07 14.04
C LYS A 74 -1.27 11.69 14.21
N ASP A 75 -2.59 11.63 14.21
CA ASP A 75 -3.36 10.38 14.30
C ASP A 75 -3.08 9.48 13.09
N LEU A 76 -2.97 10.07 11.89
CA LEU A 76 -2.62 9.35 10.66
C LEU A 76 -1.20 8.75 10.71
N ILE A 77 -0.23 9.47 11.26
CA ILE A 77 1.16 9.01 11.40
C ILE A 77 1.31 7.94 12.48
N ASN A 78 0.61 8.11 13.61
CA ASN A 78 0.77 7.30 14.81
C ASN A 78 -0.29 6.20 14.98
N SER A 79 -1.16 5.97 13.98
CA SER A 79 -2.20 4.94 14.03
C SER A 79 -1.60 3.55 14.23
N ASN A 80 -2.08 2.81 15.24
CA ASN A 80 -1.64 1.45 15.54
C ASN A 80 -2.15 0.42 14.51
N ASP A 81 -3.31 0.66 13.91
CA ASP A 81 -3.97 -0.32 13.03
C ASP A 81 -3.67 -0.10 11.54
N THR A 82 -3.61 1.18 11.12
CA THR A 82 -3.36 1.58 9.72
C THR A 82 -2.46 2.82 9.70
N PRO A 83 -1.17 2.69 10.06
CA PRO A 83 -0.24 3.80 9.95
C PRO A 83 -0.06 4.19 8.48
N LEU A 84 0.15 5.48 8.23
CA LEU A 84 0.52 6.01 6.93
C LEU A 84 1.68 5.22 6.32
N GLN A 85 1.40 4.50 5.23
CA GLN A 85 2.46 3.78 4.50
C GLN A 85 3.35 4.79 3.75
N PRO A 86 4.69 4.64 3.83
CA PRO A 86 5.63 5.49 3.13
C PRO A 86 5.34 5.61 1.64
N GLU A 87 4.95 4.50 0.99
CA GLU A 87 4.74 4.44 -0.44
C GLU A 87 3.49 5.19 -0.91
N MET A 88 2.49 5.27 -0.03
CA MET A 88 1.29 6.09 -0.27
C MET A 88 1.60 7.57 -0.06
N PHE A 89 2.41 7.89 0.95
CA PHE A 89 2.86 9.26 1.20
C PHE A 89 3.70 9.80 0.03
N TYR A 90 4.77 9.10 -0.35
CA TYR A 90 5.67 9.50 -1.44
C TYR A 90 4.93 9.52 -2.78
N GLY A 91 4.00 8.58 -3.02
CA GLY A 91 3.13 8.62 -4.20
C GLY A 91 2.23 9.87 -4.23
N THR A 92 1.65 10.25 -3.08
CA THR A 92 0.83 11.47 -2.98
C THR A 92 1.68 12.74 -3.13
N LEU A 93 2.88 12.75 -2.52
CA LEU A 93 3.85 13.84 -2.61
C LEU A 93 4.28 14.09 -4.05
N LEU A 94 4.74 13.07 -4.75
CA LEU A 94 5.20 13.21 -6.14
C LEU A 94 4.06 13.68 -7.04
N ARG A 95 2.88 13.04 -6.96
CA ARG A 95 1.72 13.46 -7.75
C ARG A 95 1.31 14.90 -7.49
N PHE A 96 1.34 15.35 -6.24
CA PHE A 96 0.93 16.71 -5.87
C PHE A 96 1.93 17.77 -6.37
N PHE A 97 3.21 17.44 -6.38
CA PHE A 97 4.28 18.32 -6.82
C PHE A 97 4.76 18.02 -8.25
N ASN A 98 3.90 17.49 -9.12
CA ASN A 98 4.17 17.19 -10.54
C ASN A 98 5.44 16.34 -10.76
N ASP A 99 5.56 15.25 -10.02
CA ASP A 99 6.67 14.30 -10.07
C ASP A 99 8.05 14.96 -9.92
N ARG A 100 8.15 16.02 -9.10
CA ARG A 100 9.45 16.62 -8.74
C ARG A 100 10.23 15.67 -7.85
N ARG A 101 11.09 14.88 -8.47
CA ARG A 101 11.83 13.80 -7.80
C ARG A 101 12.89 14.27 -6.80
N ASN A 102 13.29 15.54 -6.83
CA ASN A 102 14.05 16.18 -5.75
C ASN A 102 13.33 16.08 -4.38
N ASN A 103 12.01 15.87 -4.37
CA ASN A 103 11.26 15.62 -3.14
C ASN A 103 11.64 14.29 -2.45
N LEU A 104 12.33 13.38 -3.14
CA LEU A 104 12.86 12.12 -2.61
C LEU A 104 14.33 12.23 -2.14
N LYS A 105 14.94 13.43 -2.19
CA LYS A 105 16.37 13.62 -1.91
C LYS A 105 16.81 13.12 -0.53
N LEU A 106 15.90 13.05 0.44
CA LEU A 106 16.21 12.50 1.77
C LEU A 106 16.70 11.05 1.73
N TRP A 107 16.27 10.25 0.74
CA TRP A 107 16.74 8.88 0.54
C TRP A 107 18.23 8.80 0.20
N SER A 108 18.84 9.86 -0.33
CA SER A 108 20.29 9.92 -0.61
C SER A 108 21.16 9.71 0.63
N CYS A 109 20.60 9.83 1.85
CA CYS A 109 21.32 9.47 3.08
C CYS A 109 21.78 8.00 3.12
N LEU A 110 21.17 7.12 2.32
CA LEU A 110 21.55 5.72 2.23
C LEU A 110 22.78 5.47 1.33
N LEU A 111 23.24 6.48 0.56
CA LEU A 111 24.41 6.38 -0.30
C LEU A 111 25.71 6.38 0.50
N GLU A 112 26.64 5.51 0.12
CA GLU A 112 27.97 5.47 0.72
C GLU A 112 28.75 6.77 0.47
N SER A 113 28.69 7.34 -0.73
CA SER A 113 29.37 8.60 -1.08
C SER A 113 28.91 9.78 -0.22
N HIS A 114 27.61 9.87 0.08
CA HIS A 114 27.06 10.90 0.99
C HIS A 114 27.55 10.69 2.42
N GLN A 115 27.51 9.44 2.91
CA GLN A 115 28.00 9.08 4.24
C GLN A 115 29.48 9.43 4.41
N ASP A 116 30.31 9.06 3.44
CA ASP A 116 31.76 9.33 3.43
C ASP A 116 32.07 10.83 3.40
N SER A 117 31.31 11.62 2.63
CA SER A 117 31.48 13.09 2.58
C SER A 117 31.28 13.77 3.94
N LEU A 118 30.52 13.14 4.84
CA LEU A 118 30.25 13.61 6.21
C LEU A 118 31.14 12.94 7.26
N GLY A 119 32.06 12.06 6.84
CA GLY A 119 32.90 11.27 7.74
C GLY A 119 32.14 10.24 8.56
N ILE A 120 30.91 9.88 8.15
CA ILE A 120 30.06 8.92 8.86
C ILE A 120 30.20 7.58 8.17
N LYS A 121 30.56 6.52 8.92
CA LYS A 121 30.70 5.18 8.37
C LYS A 121 29.65 4.25 8.92
N ILE A 122 28.82 3.72 8.03
CA ILE A 122 27.80 2.71 8.31
C ILE A 122 28.35 1.35 7.89
N TYR A 123 28.26 0.38 8.80
CA TYR A 123 28.83 -0.95 8.60
C TYR A 123 27.77 -2.04 8.60
N PRO A 124 27.99 -3.14 7.86
CA PRO A 124 27.15 -4.32 7.97
C PRO A 124 27.18 -4.87 9.41
N ASN A 125 26.05 -5.39 9.88
CA ASN A 125 25.97 -6.09 11.16
C ASN A 125 26.15 -7.61 10.97
N VAL A 126 26.12 -8.36 12.09
CA VAL A 126 26.30 -9.82 12.09
C VAL A 126 25.37 -10.56 11.11
N ALA A 127 24.13 -10.10 10.94
CA ALA A 127 23.18 -10.73 10.03
C ALA A 127 23.62 -10.57 8.57
N HIS A 128 24.09 -9.39 8.17
CA HIS A 128 24.55 -9.14 6.81
C HIS A 128 25.73 -10.06 6.44
N TYR A 129 26.73 -10.15 7.32
CA TYR A 129 27.88 -11.03 7.11
C TYR A 129 27.45 -12.50 7.00
N PHE A 130 26.61 -12.98 7.93
CA PHE A 130 26.16 -14.37 7.90
C PHE A 130 25.36 -14.69 6.63
N LEU A 131 24.41 -13.83 6.26
CA LEU A 131 23.54 -14.05 5.11
C LEU A 131 24.33 -14.07 3.81
N VAL A 132 25.27 -13.15 3.62
CA VAL A 132 26.15 -13.16 2.44
C VAL A 132 27.01 -14.41 2.40
N TYR A 133 27.67 -14.75 3.51
CA TYR A 133 28.49 -15.95 3.59
C TYR A 133 27.67 -17.20 3.24
N TYR A 134 26.51 -17.35 3.89
CA TYR A 134 25.63 -18.49 3.68
C TYR A 134 25.18 -18.58 2.22
N SER A 135 24.71 -17.48 1.63
CA SER A 135 24.20 -17.47 0.27
C SER A 135 25.26 -17.85 -0.76
N VAL A 136 26.50 -17.37 -0.59
CA VAL A 136 27.62 -17.76 -1.46
C VAL A 136 27.97 -19.24 -1.27
N MET A 137 28.05 -19.70 -0.03
CA MET A 137 28.47 -21.07 0.28
C MET A 137 27.43 -22.10 -0.16
N ALA A 138 26.14 -21.83 0.09
CA ALA A 138 25.03 -22.69 -0.31
C ALA A 138 24.67 -22.58 -1.80
N GLY A 139 25.16 -21.54 -2.50
CA GLY A 139 24.82 -21.28 -3.90
C GLY A 139 23.34 -20.94 -4.08
N VAL A 140 22.77 -20.17 -3.16
CA VAL A 140 21.36 -19.75 -3.19
C VAL A 140 21.25 -18.22 -3.29
N PRO A 141 20.19 -17.66 -3.91
CA PRO A 141 20.06 -16.22 -4.02
C PRO A 141 19.68 -15.60 -2.68
N LEU A 142 20.13 -14.35 -2.47
CA LEU A 142 19.71 -13.50 -1.36
C LEU A 142 18.73 -12.47 -1.89
N LEU A 143 17.50 -12.48 -1.39
CA LEU A 143 16.47 -11.51 -1.75
C LEU A 143 16.37 -10.44 -0.66
N THR A 144 16.19 -9.18 -1.06
CA THR A 144 15.99 -8.08 -0.12
C THR A 144 15.05 -7.01 -0.66
N MET A 145 14.30 -6.39 0.25
CA MET A 145 13.53 -5.17 0.00
C MET A 145 14.35 -3.89 0.28
N ASN A 146 15.56 -4.03 0.80
CA ASN A 146 16.37 -2.88 1.22
C ASN A 146 17.07 -2.21 0.03
N TYR A 147 17.06 -0.88 0.01
CA TYR A 147 17.79 -0.10 -0.98
C TYR A 147 19.29 0.02 -0.66
N ASP A 148 19.65 -0.09 0.62
CA ASP A 148 21.01 0.09 1.13
C ASP A 148 22.03 -0.92 0.58
N THR A 149 23.32 -0.58 0.61
CA THR A 149 24.40 -1.40 0.04
C THR A 149 25.12 -2.29 1.07
N LEU A 150 24.49 -2.59 2.22
CA LEU A 150 25.15 -3.29 3.32
C LEU A 150 25.54 -4.74 2.98
N PHE A 151 24.77 -5.42 2.13
CA PHE A 151 25.14 -6.77 1.67
C PHE A 151 26.34 -6.74 0.72
N GLU A 152 26.41 -5.75 -0.15
CA GLU A 152 27.51 -5.52 -1.07
C GLU A 152 28.80 -5.20 -0.30
N LYS A 153 28.70 -4.36 0.74
CA LYS A 153 29.81 -4.08 1.67
C LYS A 153 30.24 -5.35 2.42
N ALA A 154 29.30 -6.11 2.96
CA ALA A 154 29.60 -7.37 3.65
C ALA A 154 30.32 -8.37 2.73
N PHE A 155 29.89 -8.49 1.46
CA PHE A 155 30.55 -9.33 0.47
C PHE A 155 31.99 -8.89 0.22
N LYS A 156 32.22 -7.59 -0.02
CA LYS A 156 33.58 -7.05 -0.25
C LYS A 156 34.50 -7.37 0.93
N GLU A 157 34.04 -7.17 2.16
CA GLU A 157 34.83 -7.44 3.36
C GLU A 157 35.12 -8.94 3.55
N LEU A 158 34.11 -9.81 3.43
CA LEU A 158 34.31 -11.26 3.55
C LEU A 158 35.24 -11.82 2.47
N LYS A 159 35.15 -11.28 1.24
CA LYS A 159 36.03 -11.66 0.12
C LYS A 159 37.47 -11.23 0.38
N ASN A 160 37.68 -10.01 0.90
CA ASN A 160 39.02 -9.51 1.25
C ASN A 160 39.69 -10.34 2.35
N MET A 161 38.90 -10.98 3.22
CA MET A 161 39.39 -11.92 4.23
C MET A 161 39.60 -13.35 3.70
N GLY A 162 39.28 -13.62 2.43
CA GLY A 162 39.36 -14.96 1.84
C GLY A 162 38.30 -15.94 2.36
N LEU A 163 37.23 -15.46 3.01
CA LEU A 163 36.16 -16.30 3.55
C LEU A 163 35.15 -16.73 2.48
N ILE A 164 35.04 -15.96 1.39
CA ILE A 164 34.21 -16.25 0.23
C ILE A 164 34.95 -15.90 -1.06
N CYS A 165 34.50 -16.44 -2.18
CA CYS A 165 35.06 -16.17 -3.51
C CYS A 165 33.96 -15.80 -4.53
N GLY A 166 34.37 -15.45 -5.74
CA GLY A 166 33.46 -15.07 -6.83
C GLY A 166 33.17 -13.56 -6.91
N HIS A 167 32.07 -13.21 -7.56
CA HIS A 167 31.59 -11.84 -7.77
C HIS A 167 30.14 -11.66 -7.28
N ILE A 168 29.71 -10.41 -7.15
CA ILE A 168 28.31 -10.08 -6.89
C ILE A 168 27.60 -9.97 -8.25
N GLN A 169 26.45 -10.61 -8.37
CA GLN A 169 25.50 -10.43 -9.45
C GLN A 169 24.26 -9.76 -8.86
N LEU A 170 24.08 -8.48 -9.16
CA LEU A 170 22.95 -7.68 -8.68
C LEU A 170 21.80 -7.76 -9.68
N TYR A 171 20.62 -8.11 -9.18
CA TYR A 171 19.37 -8.11 -9.93
C TYR A 171 18.39 -7.17 -9.27
N THR A 172 17.88 -6.22 -10.05
CA THR A 172 16.78 -5.32 -9.68
C THR A 172 15.52 -5.72 -10.45
N PRO A 173 14.34 -5.20 -10.11
CA PRO A 173 13.09 -5.65 -10.73
C PRO A 173 12.99 -5.31 -12.22
N ASP A 174 13.83 -4.39 -12.69
CA ASP A 174 13.89 -3.98 -14.10
C ASP A 174 14.77 -4.93 -14.93
N ASN A 175 15.54 -5.82 -14.26
CA ASN A 175 16.28 -6.89 -14.89
C ASN A 175 15.43 -8.16 -15.01
N GLN A 176 15.79 -9.06 -15.93
CA GLN A 176 15.28 -10.44 -15.88
C GLN A 176 15.81 -11.15 -14.62
N PRO A 177 14.98 -11.94 -13.92
CA PRO A 177 15.44 -12.68 -12.75
C PRO A 177 16.52 -13.70 -13.13
N PRO A 178 17.40 -14.08 -12.19
CA PRO A 178 18.46 -15.04 -12.46
C PRO A 178 17.91 -16.42 -12.83
N SER A 179 18.59 -17.12 -13.74
CA SER A 179 18.28 -18.53 -14.04
C SER A 179 18.67 -19.41 -12.85
N LEU A 180 17.80 -20.35 -12.50
CA LEU A 180 18.03 -21.36 -11.45
C LEU A 180 18.72 -22.62 -11.99
N ASP A 181 18.98 -22.70 -13.30
CA ASP A 181 19.50 -23.92 -13.94
C ASP A 181 21.00 -24.12 -13.71
N ASN A 182 21.70 -23.06 -13.31
CA ASN A 182 23.14 -23.06 -13.05
C ASN A 182 23.45 -22.81 -11.57
N LYS A 183 24.47 -23.49 -11.04
CA LYS A 183 25.03 -23.12 -9.72
C LYS A 183 25.66 -21.73 -9.81
N PHE A 184 25.33 -20.88 -8.85
CA PHE A 184 25.86 -19.52 -8.79
C PHE A 184 27.33 -19.50 -8.36
N SER A 185 28.16 -18.79 -9.11
CA SER A 185 29.57 -18.53 -8.78
C SER A 185 29.70 -17.18 -8.05
N GLY A 186 29.43 -17.17 -6.75
CA GLY A 186 29.45 -15.94 -5.93
C GLY A 186 28.09 -15.59 -5.34
N LEU A 187 27.86 -14.30 -5.10
CA LEU A 187 26.61 -13.81 -4.50
C LEU A 187 25.63 -13.38 -5.59
N VAL A 188 24.46 -14.01 -5.64
CA VAL A 188 23.31 -13.49 -6.38
C VAL A 188 22.43 -12.70 -5.44
N LEU A 189 22.41 -11.38 -5.60
CA LEU A 189 21.65 -10.45 -4.78
C LEU A 189 20.46 -9.90 -5.59
N CYS A 190 19.25 -10.24 -5.17
CA CYS A 190 18.01 -9.78 -5.78
C CYS A 190 17.39 -8.65 -4.92
N LYS A 191 17.54 -7.41 -5.36
CA LYS A 191 16.96 -6.22 -4.71
C LYS A 191 15.58 -5.91 -5.30
N LEU A 192 14.54 -6.42 -4.64
CA LEU A 192 13.17 -6.46 -5.16
C LEU A 192 12.46 -5.10 -5.21
N HIS A 193 12.94 -4.12 -4.46
CA HIS A 193 12.46 -2.73 -4.55
C HIS A 193 13.47 -1.80 -5.26
N GLY A 194 14.53 -2.36 -5.84
CA GLY A 194 15.61 -1.59 -6.44
C GLY A 194 16.71 -1.23 -5.45
N THR A 195 17.61 -0.34 -5.86
CA THR A 195 18.87 -0.04 -5.17
C THR A 195 19.12 1.47 -5.10
N ILE A 196 19.80 1.92 -4.05
CA ILE A 196 20.09 3.36 -3.88
C ILE A 196 21.10 3.90 -4.90
N GLU A 197 21.97 3.05 -5.42
CA GLU A 197 23.02 3.37 -6.40
C GLU A 197 22.61 2.92 -7.81
N ASP A 198 22.78 3.78 -8.81
CA ASP A 198 22.70 3.39 -10.23
C ASP A 198 23.96 2.65 -10.72
N GLU A 199 24.03 2.33 -12.02
CA GLU A 199 25.17 1.61 -12.61
C GLU A 199 26.49 2.39 -12.45
N GLU A 200 26.42 3.71 -12.34
CA GLU A 200 27.56 4.61 -12.10
C GLU A 200 27.85 4.86 -10.61
N GLY A 201 27.06 4.28 -9.69
CA GLY A 201 27.22 4.48 -8.24
C GLY A 201 26.64 5.79 -7.70
N ASN A 202 25.81 6.48 -8.49
CA ASN A 202 25.16 7.74 -8.12
C ASN A 202 23.74 7.53 -7.61
N PHE A 203 23.21 8.56 -6.95
CA PHE A 203 21.80 8.57 -6.57
C PHE A 203 20.90 8.68 -7.79
N ASN A 204 20.03 7.70 -7.98
CA ASN A 204 18.94 7.83 -8.93
C ASN A 204 17.60 7.54 -8.25
N TYR A 205 16.69 8.50 -8.27
CA TYR A 205 15.35 8.29 -7.72
C TYR A 205 14.54 7.24 -8.49
N LEU A 206 14.91 6.92 -9.74
CA LEU A 206 14.28 5.86 -10.53
C LEU A 206 14.75 4.47 -10.11
N SER A 207 15.95 4.36 -9.52
CA SER A 207 16.50 3.07 -9.09
C SER A 207 15.89 2.59 -7.77
N ILE A 208 15.16 3.44 -7.03
CA ILE A 208 14.41 3.08 -5.83
C ILE A 208 12.89 3.12 -6.07
N LYS A 209 12.21 2.00 -5.85
CA LYS A 209 10.76 1.90 -5.96
C LYS A 209 10.12 2.33 -4.64
N THR A 210 9.83 3.63 -4.51
CA THR A 210 9.33 4.25 -3.26
C THR A 210 7.83 4.54 -3.29
N THR A 211 7.14 4.25 -4.39
CA THR A 211 5.70 4.50 -4.55
C THR A 211 4.92 3.20 -4.76
N MET A 212 3.64 3.20 -4.37
CA MET A 212 2.75 2.04 -4.58
C MET A 212 2.69 1.62 -6.06
N SER A 213 2.75 2.58 -6.98
CA SER A 213 2.75 2.32 -8.42
C SER A 213 4.03 1.67 -8.94
N GLU A 214 5.17 1.89 -8.29
CA GLU A 214 6.45 1.34 -8.73
C GLU A 214 6.65 -0.07 -8.16
N ILE A 215 6.36 -0.28 -6.87
CA ILE A 215 6.53 -1.59 -6.21
C ILE A 215 5.58 -2.66 -6.79
N THR A 216 4.40 -2.26 -7.27
CA THR A 216 3.39 -3.20 -7.80
C THR A 216 3.67 -3.71 -9.22
N LYS A 217 4.69 -3.17 -9.90
CA LYS A 217 5.12 -3.61 -11.24
C LYS A 217 5.96 -4.90 -11.15
N ILE A 218 5.34 -5.98 -10.68
CA ILE A 218 5.97 -7.29 -10.67
C ILE A 218 5.74 -7.95 -12.02
N THR A 219 6.82 -8.31 -12.70
CA THR A 219 6.74 -9.04 -13.96
C THR A 219 6.38 -10.52 -13.73
N PRO A 220 5.74 -11.20 -14.69
CA PRO A 220 5.47 -12.63 -14.60
C PRO A 220 6.74 -13.46 -14.33
N GLU A 221 7.86 -13.08 -14.93
CA GLU A 221 9.14 -13.76 -14.79
C GLU A 221 9.63 -13.74 -13.33
N TRP A 222 9.55 -12.58 -12.66
CA TRP A 222 9.89 -12.47 -11.23
C TRP A 222 8.97 -13.31 -10.35
N SER A 223 7.67 -13.34 -10.67
CA SER A 223 6.70 -14.17 -9.96
C SER A 223 7.02 -15.67 -10.11
N ASP A 224 7.34 -16.11 -11.32
CA ASP A 224 7.68 -17.50 -11.63
C ASP A 224 9.02 -17.90 -11.00
N PHE A 225 10.01 -17.00 -11.00
CA PHE A 225 11.28 -17.20 -10.32
C PHE A 225 11.09 -17.48 -8.83
N ILE A 226 10.30 -16.65 -8.12
CA ILE A 226 9.99 -16.84 -6.70
C ILE A 226 9.24 -18.15 -6.47
N ARG A 227 8.28 -18.50 -7.32
CA ARG A 227 7.57 -19.79 -7.22
C ARG A 227 8.53 -20.98 -7.34
N LYS A 228 9.43 -20.97 -8.32
CA LYS A 228 10.44 -22.02 -8.52
C LYS A 228 11.40 -22.12 -7.32
N LEU A 229 11.82 -20.99 -6.75
CA LEU A 229 12.62 -20.97 -5.53
C LEU A 229 11.89 -21.63 -4.36
N CYS A 230 10.64 -21.22 -4.09
CA CYS A 230 9.86 -21.79 -2.98
C CYS A 230 9.61 -23.29 -3.15
N VAL A 231 9.44 -23.80 -4.38
CA VAL A 231 9.26 -25.23 -4.64
C VAL A 231 10.53 -26.04 -4.35
N SER A 232 11.71 -25.47 -4.62
CA SER A 232 13.00 -26.18 -4.54
C SER A 232 13.74 -25.97 -3.22
N LEU A 233 13.51 -24.85 -2.54
CA LEU A 233 14.25 -24.38 -1.38
C LEU A 233 13.29 -23.92 -0.26
N PHE A 234 13.82 -23.82 0.96
CA PHE A 234 13.11 -23.34 2.14
C PHE A 234 13.27 -21.82 2.25
N PRO A 235 12.21 -21.00 2.06
CA PRO A 235 12.29 -19.57 2.31
C PRO A 235 12.48 -19.27 3.79
N CYS A 236 13.28 -18.25 4.09
CA CYS A 236 13.41 -17.67 5.41
C CYS A 236 13.24 -16.15 5.36
N PHE A 237 12.23 -15.65 6.06
CA PHE A 237 11.96 -14.21 6.19
C PHE A 237 12.66 -13.68 7.43
N ALA A 238 13.50 -12.65 7.28
CA ALA A 238 14.25 -12.04 8.37
C ALA A 238 14.16 -10.50 8.30
N GLY A 239 13.69 -9.87 9.38
CA GLY A 239 13.49 -8.41 9.41
C GLY A 239 12.45 -7.90 8.41
N TYR A 240 11.58 -8.80 7.94
CA TYR A 240 10.56 -8.53 6.93
C TYR A 240 9.16 -8.68 7.54
N SER A 241 8.34 -7.63 7.42
CA SER A 241 6.99 -7.58 8.03
C SER A 241 5.88 -8.09 7.12
N GLY A 242 6.19 -8.42 5.86
CA GLY A 242 5.22 -8.83 4.83
C GLY A 242 4.10 -7.82 4.57
N ARG A 243 4.34 -6.52 4.81
CA ARG A 243 3.33 -5.43 4.69
C ARG A 243 3.17 -4.94 3.27
N ASP A 244 4.16 -5.19 2.45
CA ASP A 244 4.17 -4.91 1.04
C ASP A 244 3.03 -5.64 0.31
N ILE A 245 2.48 -4.96 -0.68
CA ILE A 245 1.34 -5.40 -1.49
C ILE A 245 1.76 -6.10 -2.77
N ASP A 246 3.06 -6.24 -2.99
CA ASP A 246 3.65 -6.77 -4.20
C ASP A 246 4.07 -8.24 -4.02
N TYR A 247 5.13 -8.52 -3.28
CA TYR A 247 5.73 -9.85 -3.19
C TYR A 247 5.08 -10.73 -2.13
N PHE A 248 4.64 -10.18 -0.99
CA PHE A 248 3.97 -10.98 0.04
C PHE A 248 2.76 -11.79 -0.48
N PRO A 249 1.85 -11.21 -1.30
CA PRO A 249 0.77 -11.98 -1.92
C PRO A 249 1.22 -13.20 -2.74
N ILE A 250 2.40 -13.14 -3.38
CA ILE A 250 2.96 -14.28 -4.11
C ILE A 250 3.29 -15.40 -3.14
N PHE A 251 4.01 -15.11 -2.06
CA PHE A 251 4.33 -16.09 -1.01
C PHE A 251 3.09 -16.65 -0.35
N LYS A 252 2.11 -15.80 -0.03
CA LYS A 252 0.80 -16.23 0.50
C LYS A 252 0.11 -17.21 -0.45
N SER A 253 0.09 -16.93 -1.75
CA SER A 253 -0.52 -17.84 -2.73
C SER A 253 0.20 -19.19 -2.83
N ILE A 254 1.52 -19.21 -2.62
CA ILE A 254 2.33 -20.43 -2.67
C ILE A 254 2.08 -21.32 -1.45
N TYR A 255 1.90 -20.72 -0.27
CA TYR A 255 1.84 -21.42 1.01
C TYR A 255 0.41 -21.52 1.61
N ASN A 256 -0.63 -21.19 0.83
CA ASN A 256 -2.01 -21.36 1.28
C ASN A 256 -2.41 -22.84 1.41
N GLN A 257 -3.49 -23.13 2.14
CA GLN A 257 -3.90 -24.46 2.61
C GLN A 257 -4.12 -25.52 1.53
N GLU A 258 -4.29 -25.12 0.27
CA GLU A 258 -4.53 -26.01 -0.88
C GLU A 258 -3.24 -26.34 -1.68
N SER A 259 -2.09 -25.82 -1.25
CA SER A 259 -0.81 -26.01 -1.96
C SER A 259 -0.12 -27.33 -1.60
N ASN A 260 0.21 -28.13 -2.62
CA ASN A 260 1.03 -29.35 -2.48
C ASN A 260 2.53 -29.01 -2.44
N ILE A 261 2.94 -28.04 -1.62
CA ILE A 261 4.36 -27.68 -1.48
C ILE A 261 5.00 -28.41 -0.31
N ASN A 262 6.15 -29.04 -0.55
CA ASN A 262 6.87 -29.86 0.44
C ASN A 262 7.89 -29.06 1.25
N THR A 263 8.05 -27.75 0.99
CA THR A 263 8.96 -26.87 1.72
C THR A 263 8.19 -26.10 2.79
N ASN A 264 8.87 -25.79 3.90
CA ASN A 264 8.32 -24.94 4.94
C ASN A 264 8.89 -23.52 4.81
N LEU A 265 8.08 -22.51 5.08
CA LEU A 265 8.51 -21.13 5.21
C LEU A 265 8.93 -20.84 6.65
N PHE A 266 10.14 -20.35 6.86
CA PHE A 266 10.62 -19.88 8.15
C PHE A 266 10.39 -18.37 8.28
N TRP A 267 9.98 -17.92 9.46
CA TRP A 267 9.86 -16.49 9.76
C TRP A 267 10.59 -16.19 11.06
N VAL A 268 11.64 -15.39 10.97
CA VAL A 268 12.48 -14.96 12.09
C VAL A 268 12.07 -13.55 12.51
N ASP A 269 11.43 -13.45 13.66
CA ASP A 269 11.04 -12.19 14.29
C ASP A 269 10.78 -12.43 15.79
N LYS A 270 10.53 -11.36 16.53
CA LYS A 270 10.11 -11.43 17.93
C LYS A 270 8.59 -11.66 17.99
N PHE A 271 8.17 -12.82 18.47
CA PHE A 271 6.76 -13.22 18.58
C PHE A 271 6.23 -13.11 20.01
N ASP A 272 6.51 -11.98 20.66
CA ASP A 272 6.01 -11.68 22.00
C ASP A 272 4.72 -10.83 21.98
N SER A 273 4.28 -10.35 23.14
CA SER A 273 3.12 -9.46 23.29
C SER A 273 3.22 -8.14 22.52
N SER A 274 4.41 -7.73 22.09
CA SER A 274 4.64 -6.53 21.29
C SER A 274 4.57 -6.78 19.78
N CYS A 275 4.49 -8.06 19.37
CA CYS A 275 4.35 -8.45 17.97
C CYS A 275 3.01 -7.95 17.40
N SER A 276 3.08 -7.23 16.26
CA SER A 276 1.87 -6.70 15.63
C SER A 276 0.87 -7.80 15.26
N THR A 277 -0.42 -7.55 15.48
CA THR A 277 -1.52 -8.45 15.09
C THR A 277 -1.48 -8.79 13.59
N SER A 278 -1.03 -7.84 12.76
CA SER A 278 -0.82 -8.01 11.32
C SER A 278 0.23 -9.09 11.00
N LEU A 279 1.39 -9.06 11.67
CA LEU A 279 2.44 -10.06 11.48
C LEU A 279 1.97 -11.46 11.93
N GLN A 280 1.32 -11.55 13.10
CA GLN A 280 0.79 -12.81 13.60
C GLN A 280 -0.22 -13.45 12.63
N ARG A 281 -1.10 -12.62 12.05
CA ARG A 281 -2.05 -13.06 11.02
C ARG A 281 -1.33 -13.60 9.79
N LYS A 282 -0.33 -12.90 9.26
CA LYS A 282 0.42 -13.32 8.06
C LYS A 282 1.14 -14.63 8.24
N VAL A 283 1.79 -14.81 9.40
CA VAL A 283 2.43 -16.07 9.77
C VAL A 283 1.41 -17.23 9.80
N LYS A 284 0.20 -16.98 10.31
CA LYS A 284 -0.89 -17.97 10.32
C LYS A 284 -1.38 -18.27 8.90
N GLU A 285 -1.54 -17.26 8.07
CA GLU A 285 -1.98 -17.39 6.66
C GLU A 285 -1.01 -18.21 5.81
N THR A 286 0.30 -18.11 6.08
CA THR A 286 1.34 -18.87 5.34
C THR A 286 1.78 -20.14 6.06
N LYS A 287 1.18 -20.50 7.21
CA LYS A 287 1.62 -21.60 8.09
C LYS A 287 3.13 -21.57 8.37
N ALA A 288 3.70 -20.38 8.52
CA ALA A 288 5.15 -20.24 8.67
C ALA A 288 5.64 -20.83 9.99
N VAL A 289 6.79 -21.49 9.94
CA VAL A 289 7.55 -21.94 11.11
C VAL A 289 8.14 -20.72 11.79
N LYS A 290 7.61 -20.39 12.97
CA LYS A 290 8.07 -19.27 13.80
C LYS A 290 9.42 -19.58 14.43
N ILE A 291 10.38 -18.70 14.22
CA ILE A 291 11.69 -18.70 14.89
C ILE A 291 11.74 -17.44 15.77
N ASP A 292 11.61 -17.63 17.08
CA ASP A 292 11.40 -16.53 18.02
C ASP A 292 12.72 -15.91 18.51
N GLY A 293 12.89 -14.63 18.16
CA GLY A 293 14.04 -13.80 18.52
C GLY A 293 14.53 -12.95 17.35
N TYR A 294 15.33 -11.94 17.67
CA TYR A 294 16.03 -11.17 16.63
C TYR A 294 17.07 -12.04 15.93
N PHE A 295 17.38 -11.75 14.66
CA PHE A 295 18.24 -12.62 13.85
C PHE A 295 19.63 -12.84 14.49
N ASN A 296 20.21 -11.79 15.09
CA ASN A 296 21.46 -11.87 15.85
C ASN A 296 21.35 -12.83 17.07
N GLU A 297 20.25 -12.81 17.81
CA GLU A 297 19.99 -13.74 18.92
C GLU A 297 19.87 -15.18 18.43
N ILE A 298 19.21 -15.39 17.29
CA ILE A 298 19.10 -16.71 16.65
C ILE A 298 20.48 -17.23 16.26
N LEU A 299 21.30 -16.41 15.60
CA LEU A 299 22.69 -16.77 15.26
C LEU A 299 23.49 -17.14 16.51
N GLN A 300 23.32 -16.39 17.60
CA GLN A 300 23.98 -16.69 18.87
C GLN A 300 23.54 -18.03 19.47
N LYS A 301 22.25 -18.38 19.37
CA LYS A 301 21.71 -19.67 19.81
C LYS A 301 22.31 -20.83 18.99
N ILE A 302 22.40 -20.68 17.67
CA ILE A 302 22.83 -21.77 16.76
C ILE A 302 24.35 -21.80 16.50
N ARG A 303 25.14 -20.85 17.02
CA ARG A 303 26.58 -20.70 16.73
C ARG A 303 27.43 -21.96 16.94
N LYS A 304 27.02 -22.85 17.85
CA LYS A 304 27.72 -24.13 18.14
C LYS A 304 27.18 -25.32 17.34
N LEU A 305 26.00 -25.17 16.74
CA LEU A 305 25.31 -26.21 15.98
C LEU A 305 25.45 -26.03 14.46
N PHE A 306 25.87 -24.84 14.03
CA PHE A 306 26.15 -24.58 12.63
C PHE A 306 27.48 -25.24 12.23
N GLY A 307 27.52 -25.88 11.06
CA GLY A 307 28.59 -26.80 10.67
C GLY A 307 29.99 -26.19 10.52
N ASN A 308 30.15 -24.87 10.68
CA ASN A 308 31.43 -24.18 10.60
C ASN A 308 31.52 -23.02 11.61
N GLN A 309 32.73 -22.45 11.78
CA GLN A 309 32.99 -21.36 12.72
C GLN A 309 32.68 -19.96 12.15
N VAL A 310 31.87 -19.83 11.09
CA VAL A 310 31.63 -18.52 10.46
C VAL A 310 30.83 -17.58 11.36
N ILE A 311 29.89 -18.09 12.16
CA ILE A 311 29.03 -17.26 13.00
C ILE A 311 29.88 -16.45 14.01
N PRO A 312 30.80 -17.06 14.78
CA PRO A 312 31.77 -16.32 15.59
C PRO A 312 32.55 -15.24 14.83
N ILE A 313 32.99 -15.52 13.61
CA ILE A 313 33.71 -14.54 12.76
C ILE A 313 32.80 -13.38 12.38
N CYS A 314 31.54 -13.64 12.02
CA CYS A 314 30.56 -12.60 11.71
C CYS A 314 30.31 -11.67 12.91
N PHE A 315 30.24 -12.23 14.12
CA PHE A 315 30.14 -11.43 15.36
C PHE A 315 31.39 -10.58 15.59
N TYR A 316 32.57 -11.16 15.40
CA TYR A 316 33.82 -10.44 15.52
C TYR A 316 33.89 -9.24 14.56
N LEU A 317 33.58 -9.44 13.28
CA LEU A 317 33.56 -8.37 12.28
C LEU A 317 32.57 -7.26 12.62
N SER A 318 31.36 -7.66 13.01
CA SER A 318 30.30 -6.75 13.45
C SER A 318 30.71 -5.87 14.64
N ASN A 319 31.53 -6.40 15.56
CA ASN A 319 31.93 -5.73 16.80
C ASN A 319 33.22 -4.88 16.68
N LEU A 320 34.07 -5.16 15.69
CA LEU A 320 35.30 -4.37 15.45
C LEU A 320 35.01 -2.93 15.00
N LYS A 321 33.81 -2.68 14.47
CA LYS A 321 33.47 -1.42 13.83
C LYS A 321 32.83 -0.48 14.86
N ASN A 322 33.43 0.69 15.03
CA ASN A 322 32.84 1.75 15.84
C ASN A 322 31.66 2.34 15.06
N ARG A 323 30.43 2.15 15.57
CA ARG A 323 29.21 2.65 14.93
C ARG A 323 28.93 4.04 15.46
N ASP A 324 29.30 5.08 14.71
CA ASP A 324 28.85 6.44 15.05
C ASP A 324 27.31 6.46 14.98
N SER A 325 26.68 7.02 16.00
CA SER A 325 25.25 6.81 16.29
C SER A 325 24.35 7.91 15.76
N SER A 326 24.91 8.99 15.20
CA SER A 326 24.09 10.15 14.86
C SER A 326 23.51 10.06 13.46
N VAL A 327 22.46 9.26 13.30
CA VAL A 327 21.57 9.27 12.13
C VAL A 327 21.14 10.70 11.78
N ASP A 328 20.94 11.56 12.78
CA ASP A 328 20.57 12.96 12.54
C ASP A 328 21.69 13.76 11.83
N LYS A 329 22.99 13.47 12.06
CA LYS A 329 24.09 14.11 11.29
C LYS A 329 24.01 13.80 9.80
N LEU A 330 23.55 12.60 9.40
CA LEU A 330 23.37 12.25 7.98
C LEU A 330 22.26 13.07 7.32
N LEU A 331 21.19 13.33 8.09
CA LEU A 331 19.97 13.95 7.58
C LEU A 331 20.05 15.49 7.56
N ILE A 332 20.72 16.11 8.54
CA ILE A 332 20.76 17.58 8.69
C ILE A 332 21.20 18.32 7.40
N PRO A 333 22.30 17.94 6.73
CA PRO A 333 22.74 18.63 5.50
C PRO A 333 21.71 18.51 4.37
N ILE A 334 21.13 17.32 4.18
CA ILE A 334 20.11 17.07 3.14
C ILE A 334 18.85 17.87 3.44
N ILE A 335 18.38 17.87 4.71
CA ILE A 335 17.21 18.63 5.13
C ILE A 335 17.43 20.13 4.92
N SER A 336 18.62 20.65 5.27
CA SER A 336 18.97 22.05 5.07
C SER A 336 18.89 22.45 3.60
N ASP A 337 19.44 21.61 2.73
CA ASP A 337 19.44 21.80 1.29
C ASP A 337 18.01 21.73 0.70
N MET A 338 17.25 20.70 1.06
CA MET A 338 15.83 20.58 0.69
C MET A 338 15.01 21.80 1.14
N LYS A 339 15.25 22.36 2.34
CA LYS A 339 14.55 23.55 2.82
C LYS A 339 14.90 24.83 2.06
N LYS A 340 16.08 24.90 1.42
CA LYS A 340 16.44 26.02 0.53
C LYS A 340 15.67 25.94 -0.79
N ASP A 341 15.55 24.73 -1.33
CA ASP A 341 14.93 24.47 -2.63
C ASP A 341 13.39 24.42 -2.56
N ILE A 342 12.85 23.94 -1.45
CA ILE A 342 11.42 23.69 -1.26
C ILE A 342 10.82 24.79 -0.39
N LYS A 343 10.18 25.77 -1.03
CA LYS A 343 9.32 26.74 -0.37
C LYS A 343 7.85 26.29 -0.47
N VAL A 344 7.36 25.63 0.58
CA VAL A 344 5.93 25.29 0.70
C VAL A 344 5.21 26.47 1.36
N SER A 345 4.31 27.12 0.62
CA SER A 345 3.43 28.12 1.24
C SER A 345 2.38 27.41 2.12
N LYS A 346 1.89 28.08 3.16
CA LYS A 346 0.83 27.54 4.05
C LYS A 346 -0.37 27.00 3.26
N ILE A 347 -0.71 27.65 2.15
CA ILE A 347 -1.76 27.23 1.23
C ILE A 347 -1.46 25.86 0.62
N VAL A 348 -0.27 25.69 0.04
CA VAL A 348 0.16 24.45 -0.61
C VAL A 348 0.20 23.33 0.43
N GLU A 349 0.68 23.64 1.64
CA GLU A 349 0.69 22.74 2.79
C GLU A 349 -0.72 22.25 3.16
N THR A 350 -1.68 23.17 3.32
CA THR A 350 -3.07 22.82 3.65
C THR A 350 -3.71 21.96 2.55
N VAL A 351 -3.57 22.33 1.27
CA VAL A 351 -4.15 21.52 0.17
C VAL A 351 -3.47 20.16 0.06
N PHE A 352 -2.16 20.08 0.30
CA PHE A 352 -1.44 18.82 0.32
C PHE A 352 -1.91 17.91 1.47
N LEU A 353 -2.12 18.47 2.66
CA LEU A 353 -2.64 17.74 3.82
C LEU A 353 -4.06 17.22 3.54
N LEU A 354 -4.93 18.06 2.99
CA LEU A 354 -6.28 17.65 2.61
C LEU A 354 -6.25 16.56 1.53
N THR A 355 -5.31 16.64 0.58
CA THR A 355 -5.10 15.59 -0.42
C THR A 355 -4.71 14.26 0.23
N LEU A 356 -3.76 14.31 1.19
CA LEU A 356 -3.30 13.13 1.91
C LEU A 356 -4.42 12.49 2.75
N LEU A 357 -5.20 13.30 3.48
CA LEU A 357 -6.33 12.84 4.29
C LEU A 357 -7.42 12.19 3.43
N VAL A 358 -7.80 12.82 2.32
CA VAL A 358 -8.80 12.25 1.39
C VAL A 358 -8.28 10.98 0.72
N ASN A 359 -7.00 10.91 0.33
CA ASN A 359 -6.40 9.69 -0.21
C ASN A 359 -6.31 8.57 0.82
N HIS A 360 -6.29 8.90 2.12
CA HIS A 360 -6.43 7.96 3.22
C HIS A 360 -7.91 7.86 3.71
N GLY A 361 -8.88 8.15 2.84
CA GLY A 361 -10.31 7.92 3.06
C GLY A 361 -10.99 8.73 4.15
N ASP A 362 -10.38 9.82 4.64
CA ASP A 362 -11.03 10.75 5.56
C ASP A 362 -11.98 11.68 4.81
N ASN A 363 -13.26 11.33 4.78
CA ASN A 363 -14.34 12.15 4.18
C ASN A 363 -15.18 12.87 5.25
N SER A 364 -14.63 13.09 6.45
CA SER A 364 -15.33 13.73 7.55
C SER A 364 -15.81 15.14 7.21
N ASP A 365 -16.85 15.61 7.91
CA ASP A 365 -17.40 16.97 7.73
C ASP A 365 -16.33 18.06 7.90
N ILE A 366 -15.33 17.82 8.77
CA ILE A 366 -14.18 18.71 8.96
C ILE A 366 -13.37 18.86 7.66
N VAL A 367 -12.97 17.75 7.04
CA VAL A 367 -12.17 17.76 5.79
C VAL A 367 -12.98 18.39 4.66
N PHE A 368 -14.26 18.01 4.54
CA PHE A 368 -15.19 18.56 3.57
C PHE A 368 -15.34 20.09 3.68
N ASN A 369 -15.62 20.59 4.89
CA ASN A 369 -15.82 22.01 5.13
C ASN A 369 -14.54 22.82 4.89
N ASN A 370 -13.36 22.28 5.20
CA ASN A 370 -12.09 22.91 4.88
C ASN A 370 -11.89 23.03 3.36
N ILE A 371 -12.11 21.96 2.59
CA ILE A 371 -12.01 22.01 1.12
C ILE A 371 -13.02 23.00 0.54
N LYS A 372 -14.27 23.01 1.02
CA LYS A 372 -15.30 23.95 0.59
C LYS A 372 -14.91 25.41 0.87
N LYS A 373 -14.37 25.70 2.07
CA LYS A 373 -13.87 27.04 2.45
C LYS A 373 -12.71 27.46 1.56
N GLU A 374 -11.76 26.56 1.29
CA GLU A 374 -10.64 26.81 0.40
C GLU A 374 -11.09 27.07 -1.04
N LEU A 375 -12.10 26.36 -1.54
CA LEU A 375 -12.67 26.62 -2.86
C LEU A 375 -13.42 27.95 -2.94
N GLY A 376 -14.16 28.34 -1.89
CA GLY A 376 -14.95 29.56 -1.86
C GLY A 376 -14.12 30.85 -1.73
N SER A 377 -12.95 30.76 -1.09
CA SER A 377 -12.04 31.91 -0.89
C SER A 377 -11.11 32.17 -2.08
N ARG A 378 -11.12 31.31 -3.11
CA ARG A 378 -10.14 31.33 -4.19
C ARG A 378 -10.75 31.73 -5.53
N SER A 379 -10.13 32.72 -6.17
CA SER A 379 -10.33 32.96 -7.60
C SER A 379 -9.72 31.82 -8.43
N THR A 380 -10.13 31.67 -9.69
CA THR A 380 -9.53 30.71 -10.63
C THR A 380 -8.05 31.02 -10.94
N ARG A 381 -7.46 32.13 -10.47
CA ARG A 381 -6.03 32.42 -10.60
C ARG A 381 -5.22 31.47 -9.70
N GLY A 382 -4.37 30.64 -10.31
CA GLY A 382 -3.67 29.52 -9.65
C GLY A 382 -4.28 28.17 -9.99
N HIS A 383 -4.47 27.91 -11.29
CA HIS A 383 -5.27 26.78 -11.83
C HIS A 383 -4.94 25.43 -11.22
N SER A 384 -3.66 25.10 -10.94
CA SER A 384 -3.31 23.77 -10.42
C SER A 384 -3.91 23.48 -9.04
N ILE A 385 -3.72 24.37 -8.06
CA ILE A 385 -4.27 24.20 -6.70
C ILE A 385 -5.80 24.17 -6.73
N TYR A 386 -6.41 25.05 -7.52
CA TYR A 386 -7.86 25.10 -7.65
C TYR A 386 -8.43 23.81 -8.28
N SER A 387 -7.80 23.31 -9.34
CA SER A 387 -8.16 22.03 -9.97
C SER A 387 -7.94 20.84 -9.02
N SER A 388 -6.88 20.85 -8.21
CA SER A 388 -6.67 19.83 -7.16
C SER A 388 -7.77 19.87 -6.11
N LEU A 389 -8.13 21.05 -5.60
CA LEU A 389 -9.23 21.20 -4.65
C LEU A 389 -10.57 20.75 -5.24
N LEU A 390 -10.87 21.11 -6.49
CA LEU A 390 -12.08 20.63 -7.17
C LEU A 390 -12.08 19.11 -7.30
N THR A 391 -10.95 18.51 -7.65
CA THR A 391 -10.81 17.04 -7.73
C THR A 391 -11.14 16.38 -6.38
N LEU A 392 -10.63 16.93 -5.27
CA LEU A 392 -10.94 16.43 -3.93
C LEU A 392 -12.42 16.62 -3.58
N TYR A 393 -12.99 17.77 -3.90
CA TYR A 393 -14.38 18.10 -3.63
C TYR A 393 -15.34 17.21 -4.43
N ILE A 394 -15.03 16.90 -5.69
CA ILE A 394 -15.73 15.93 -6.53
C ILE A 394 -15.76 14.55 -5.83
N ARG A 395 -14.60 14.07 -5.36
CA ARG A 395 -14.51 12.78 -4.63
C ARG A 395 -15.34 12.78 -3.34
N LEU A 396 -15.28 13.85 -2.56
CA LEU A 396 -16.03 13.92 -1.30
C LEU A 396 -17.54 13.96 -1.53
N ASN A 397 -18.02 14.77 -2.47
CA ASN A 397 -19.45 14.82 -2.80
C ASN A 397 -19.96 13.46 -3.31
N ARG A 398 -19.12 12.73 -4.07
CA ARG A 398 -19.41 11.36 -4.48
C ARG A 398 -19.63 10.42 -3.30
N GLU A 399 -18.74 10.43 -2.30
CA GLU A 399 -18.84 9.52 -1.14
C GLU A 399 -19.96 9.93 -0.16
N ARG A 400 -20.28 11.24 -0.09
CA ARG A 400 -21.38 11.78 0.72
C ARG A 400 -22.76 11.62 0.09
N GLY A 401 -22.83 11.36 -1.22
CA GLY A 401 -24.08 11.24 -1.96
C GLY A 401 -24.74 12.58 -2.33
N ASP A 402 -23.94 13.67 -2.39
CA ASP A 402 -24.36 14.96 -2.95
C ASP A 402 -24.10 14.95 -4.47
N PHE A 403 -25.01 14.32 -5.23
CA PHE A 403 -24.81 14.08 -6.65
C PHE A 403 -24.98 15.34 -7.52
N ILE A 404 -25.74 16.33 -7.02
CA ILE A 404 -25.89 17.63 -7.67
C ILE A 404 -24.56 18.37 -7.63
N GLU A 405 -23.96 18.53 -6.44
CA GLU A 405 -22.70 19.27 -6.30
C GLU A 405 -21.52 18.50 -6.90
N TYR A 406 -21.52 17.17 -6.79
CA TYR A 406 -20.58 16.30 -7.49
C TYR A 406 -20.58 16.57 -9.01
N ARG A 407 -21.77 16.62 -9.62
CA ARG A 407 -21.90 16.91 -11.06
C ARG A 407 -21.50 18.34 -11.40
N ASN A 408 -21.98 19.33 -10.65
CA ASN A 408 -21.67 20.74 -10.90
C ASN A 408 -20.17 21.01 -10.80
N SER A 409 -19.52 20.46 -9.78
CA SER A 409 -18.07 20.56 -9.59
C SER A 409 -17.30 19.90 -10.72
N SER A 410 -17.78 18.75 -11.23
CA SER A 410 -17.17 18.06 -12.38
C SER A 410 -17.33 18.87 -13.67
N ILE A 411 -18.49 19.48 -13.93
CA ILE A 411 -18.69 20.39 -15.06
C ILE A 411 -17.77 21.61 -14.94
N LYS A 412 -17.65 22.20 -13.74
CA LYS A 412 -16.76 23.33 -13.50
C LYS A 412 -15.31 22.96 -13.77
N LEU A 413 -14.85 21.80 -13.29
CA LEU A 413 -13.50 21.30 -13.57
C LEU A 413 -13.28 21.12 -15.07
N GLN A 414 -14.26 20.57 -15.79
CA GLN A 414 -14.19 20.43 -17.25
C GLN A 414 -14.07 21.78 -17.96
N GLN A 415 -14.83 22.78 -17.53
CA GLN A 415 -14.86 24.13 -18.13
C GLN A 415 -13.54 24.88 -17.95
N ILE A 416 -12.89 24.75 -16.78
CA ILE A 416 -11.62 25.43 -16.50
C ILE A 416 -10.40 24.67 -17.05
N THR A 417 -10.56 23.39 -17.40
CA THR A 417 -9.46 22.55 -17.87
C THR A 417 -9.35 22.59 -19.38
N ASN A 418 -8.20 23.02 -19.89
CA ASN A 418 -7.93 22.99 -21.33
C ASN A 418 -7.65 21.55 -21.78
N LYS A 419 -8.57 20.97 -22.56
CA LYS A 419 -8.47 19.60 -23.11
C LYS A 419 -7.14 19.31 -23.81
N ARG A 420 -6.52 20.30 -24.47
CA ARG A 420 -5.25 20.11 -25.20
C ARG A 420 -4.02 20.13 -24.29
N LEU A 421 -4.09 20.92 -23.21
CA LEU A 421 -2.95 21.10 -22.29
C LEU A 421 -2.99 20.10 -21.12
N ASP A 422 -4.18 19.72 -20.66
CA ASP A 422 -4.39 18.79 -19.56
C ASP A 422 -5.55 17.84 -19.89
N PHE A 423 -5.31 16.98 -20.87
CA PHE A 423 -6.25 15.94 -21.27
C PHE A 423 -6.62 14.99 -20.11
N PRO A 424 -5.69 14.54 -19.23
CA PRO A 424 -6.03 13.66 -18.11
C PRO A 424 -7.07 14.27 -17.17
N THR A 425 -6.90 15.52 -16.73
CA THR A 425 -7.87 16.18 -15.84
C THR A 425 -9.20 16.44 -16.55
N TYR A 426 -9.16 16.80 -17.84
CA TYR A 426 -10.38 16.99 -18.63
C TYR A 426 -11.18 15.68 -18.77
N LEU A 427 -10.49 14.57 -19.05
CA LEU A 427 -11.10 13.24 -19.14
C LEU A 427 -11.65 12.79 -17.79
N TYR A 428 -10.93 13.06 -16.69
CA TYR A 428 -11.44 12.86 -15.34
C TYR A 428 -12.75 13.59 -15.11
N ALA A 429 -12.81 14.89 -15.39
CA ALA A 429 -14.04 15.66 -15.27
C ALA A 429 -15.19 15.07 -16.12
N GLU A 430 -14.93 14.71 -17.38
CA GLU A 430 -15.96 14.14 -18.28
C GLU A 430 -16.48 12.78 -17.80
N THR A 431 -15.60 11.91 -17.32
CA THR A 431 -15.99 10.59 -16.77
C THR A 431 -16.76 10.71 -15.45
N GLU A 432 -16.41 11.66 -14.60
CA GLU A 432 -17.06 11.89 -13.30
C GLU A 432 -18.45 12.55 -13.47
N ILE A 433 -18.68 13.37 -14.50
CA ILE A 433 -20.03 13.84 -14.87
C ILE A 433 -20.95 12.66 -15.13
N VAL A 434 -20.53 11.68 -15.94
CA VAL A 434 -21.35 10.50 -16.24
C VAL A 434 -21.46 9.58 -15.01
N SER A 435 -20.39 9.44 -14.23
CA SER A 435 -20.40 8.66 -12.98
C SER A 435 -21.39 9.22 -11.96
N SER A 436 -21.61 10.54 -11.91
CA SER A 436 -22.62 11.14 -11.02
C SER A 436 -24.02 10.57 -11.26
N TYR A 437 -24.44 10.42 -12.52
CA TYR A 437 -25.73 9.80 -12.86
C TYR A 437 -25.73 8.30 -12.57
N GLN A 438 -24.61 7.62 -12.78
CA GLN A 438 -24.47 6.19 -12.52
C GLN A 438 -24.65 5.84 -11.05
N MET A 439 -24.18 6.71 -10.15
CA MET A 439 -24.31 6.49 -8.71
C MET A 439 -25.69 6.84 -8.15
N GLU A 440 -26.51 7.59 -8.89
CA GLU A 440 -27.92 7.83 -8.55
C GLU A 440 -28.84 6.64 -8.84
N ILE A 441 -28.38 5.66 -9.62
CA ILE A 441 -29.15 4.45 -9.93
C ILE A 441 -29.29 3.64 -8.63
N PRO A 442 -30.52 3.42 -8.10
CA PRO A 442 -30.71 2.66 -6.88
C PRO A 442 -30.10 1.25 -7.02
N ASN A 443 -29.30 0.89 -6.01
CA ASN A 443 -28.63 -0.41 -5.95
C ASN A 443 -28.48 -0.86 -4.49
N PHE A 444 -29.61 -1.00 -3.82
CA PHE A 444 -29.73 -1.49 -2.46
C PHE A 444 -30.13 -2.97 -2.46
N GLU A 445 -29.79 -3.67 -1.39
CA GLU A 445 -30.13 -5.08 -1.20
C GLU A 445 -31.65 -5.24 -1.14
N ASP A 446 -32.16 -6.21 -1.92
CA ASP A 446 -33.59 -6.52 -2.09
C ASP A 446 -34.49 -5.36 -2.58
N TYR A 447 -33.91 -4.30 -3.16
CA TYR A 447 -34.68 -3.24 -3.79
C TYR A 447 -35.12 -3.63 -5.22
N HIS A 448 -36.42 -3.59 -5.47
CA HIS A 448 -36.99 -3.78 -6.80
C HIS A 448 -37.09 -2.46 -7.58
N PRO A 449 -36.34 -2.28 -8.68
CA PRO A 449 -36.33 -1.03 -9.46
C PRO A 449 -37.68 -0.74 -10.10
N ILE A 450 -38.02 0.54 -10.21
CA ILE A 450 -39.22 1.00 -10.93
C ILE A 450 -38.87 1.53 -12.32
N LEU A 451 -39.88 1.83 -13.16
CA LEU A 451 -39.68 2.27 -14.55
C LEU A 451 -38.68 3.43 -14.67
N SER A 452 -38.78 4.46 -13.82
CA SER A 452 -37.85 5.59 -13.87
C SER A 452 -36.41 5.21 -13.52
N ASP A 453 -36.18 4.18 -12.71
CA ASP A 453 -34.81 3.70 -12.41
C ASP A 453 -34.22 2.99 -13.63
N TYR A 454 -35.04 2.21 -14.36
CA TYR A 454 -34.64 1.61 -15.63
C TYR A 454 -34.31 2.67 -16.69
N LEU A 455 -35.12 3.73 -16.79
CA LEU A 455 -34.84 4.84 -17.71
C LEU A 455 -33.53 5.55 -17.36
N LEU A 456 -33.29 5.84 -16.07
CA LEU A 456 -32.02 6.40 -15.60
C LEU A 456 -30.85 5.48 -15.92
N PHE A 457 -31.00 4.17 -15.69
CA PHE A 457 -30.00 3.16 -16.03
C PHE A 457 -29.69 3.16 -17.53
N ILE A 458 -30.69 3.06 -18.40
CA ILE A 458 -30.52 3.01 -19.86
C ILE A 458 -29.84 4.29 -20.36
N ALA A 459 -30.33 5.46 -19.95
CA ALA A 459 -29.78 6.75 -20.37
C ALA A 459 -28.31 6.90 -19.94
N THR A 460 -28.00 6.51 -18.71
CA THR A 460 -26.63 6.55 -18.18
C THR A 460 -25.72 5.55 -18.89
N PHE A 461 -26.21 4.34 -19.11
CA PHE A 461 -25.46 3.29 -19.79
C PHE A 461 -25.10 3.68 -21.22
N ILE A 462 -26.04 4.27 -21.97
CA ILE A 462 -25.77 4.81 -23.32
C ILE A 462 -24.70 5.90 -23.26
N ARG A 463 -24.74 6.81 -22.28
CA ARG A 463 -23.70 7.84 -22.10
C ARG A 463 -22.33 7.25 -21.79
N MET A 464 -22.28 6.21 -20.95
CA MET A 464 -21.05 5.48 -20.66
C MET A 464 -20.46 4.83 -21.91
N LEU A 465 -21.28 4.11 -22.69
CA LEU A 465 -20.83 3.50 -23.95
C LEU A 465 -20.34 4.54 -24.94
N LYS A 466 -21.05 5.66 -25.11
CA LYS A 466 -20.63 6.78 -25.98
C LYS A 466 -19.25 7.31 -25.60
N LEU A 467 -18.96 7.50 -24.31
CA LEU A 467 -17.63 7.91 -23.84
C LEU A 467 -16.57 6.84 -24.09
N ILE A 468 -16.90 5.56 -23.87
CA ILE A 468 -15.97 4.46 -24.16
C ILE A 468 -15.60 4.44 -25.65
N PHE A 469 -16.58 4.53 -26.54
CA PHE A 469 -16.33 4.56 -27.99
C PHE A 469 -15.55 5.81 -28.41
N LYS A 470 -15.90 6.98 -27.88
CA LYS A 470 -15.21 8.25 -28.18
C LYS A 470 -13.71 8.20 -27.86
N TYR A 471 -13.33 7.51 -26.78
CA TYR A 471 -11.97 7.45 -26.28
C TYR A 471 -11.34 6.04 -26.39
N GLN A 472 -11.87 5.16 -27.24
CA GLN A 472 -11.37 3.78 -27.32
C GLN A 472 -9.89 3.67 -27.75
N ASN A 473 -9.40 4.66 -28.50
CA ASN A 473 -8.05 4.69 -29.08
C ASN A 473 -7.06 5.54 -28.28
N ILE A 474 -7.43 6.05 -27.09
CA ILE A 474 -6.46 6.80 -26.27
C ILE A 474 -5.40 5.85 -25.72
N GLU A 475 -4.19 6.39 -25.53
CA GLU A 475 -3.16 5.70 -24.76
C GLU A 475 -3.67 5.38 -23.35
N TYR A 476 -3.05 4.40 -22.69
CA TYR A 476 -3.44 3.98 -21.35
C TYR A 476 -3.64 5.16 -20.40
N ASN A 477 -4.83 5.23 -19.81
CA ASN A 477 -5.19 6.27 -18.87
C ASN A 477 -5.95 5.63 -17.71
N SER A 478 -5.41 5.77 -16.49
CA SER A 478 -5.93 5.12 -15.28
C SER A 478 -7.39 5.48 -15.02
N THR A 479 -7.75 6.75 -15.16
CA THR A 479 -9.12 7.24 -15.00
C THR A 479 -10.09 6.60 -15.99
N PHE A 480 -9.66 6.42 -17.24
CA PHE A 480 -10.51 5.78 -18.25
C PHE A 480 -10.67 4.28 -18.02
N GLU A 481 -9.64 3.59 -17.55
CA GLU A 481 -9.76 2.18 -17.17
C GLU A 481 -10.69 1.98 -15.96
N GLU A 482 -10.60 2.84 -14.93
CA GLU A 482 -11.59 2.87 -13.84
C GLU A 482 -13.02 3.06 -14.37
N PHE A 483 -13.19 3.97 -15.33
CA PHE A 483 -14.49 4.22 -15.94
C PHE A 483 -15.02 2.98 -16.67
N LYS A 484 -14.18 2.27 -17.45
CA LYS A 484 -14.55 0.99 -18.09
C LYS A 484 -14.96 -0.05 -17.06
N ILE A 485 -14.23 -0.16 -15.95
CA ILE A 485 -14.57 -1.09 -14.86
C ILE A 485 -15.96 -0.76 -14.28
N ARG A 486 -16.26 0.52 -14.01
CA ARG A 486 -17.59 0.95 -13.52
C ARG A 486 -18.70 0.62 -14.53
N THR A 487 -18.45 0.78 -15.84
CA THR A 487 -19.40 0.39 -16.89
C THR A 487 -19.62 -1.12 -16.94
N LEU A 488 -18.54 -1.91 -16.88
CA LEU A 488 -18.60 -3.37 -16.81
C LEU A 488 -19.35 -3.85 -15.56
N ALA A 489 -19.18 -3.17 -14.43
CA ALA A 489 -19.91 -3.46 -13.20
C ALA A 489 -21.43 -3.28 -13.34
N LEU A 490 -21.89 -2.30 -14.13
CA LEU A 490 -23.31 -2.18 -14.49
C LEU A 490 -23.77 -3.34 -15.38
N MET A 491 -22.94 -3.78 -16.32
CA MET A 491 -23.25 -4.93 -17.20
C MET A 491 -23.40 -6.24 -16.43
N LEU A 492 -22.75 -6.39 -15.27
CA LEU A 492 -22.94 -7.57 -14.40
C LEU A 492 -24.38 -7.74 -13.90
N LYS A 493 -25.19 -6.67 -13.91
CA LYS A 493 -26.63 -6.75 -13.59
C LYS A 493 -27.43 -7.49 -14.66
N ILE A 494 -26.86 -7.72 -15.84
CA ILE A 494 -27.49 -8.42 -16.96
C ILE A 494 -26.94 -9.88 -16.97
N PRO A 495 -27.74 -10.89 -16.58
CA PRO A 495 -27.24 -12.26 -16.36
C PRO A 495 -26.47 -12.86 -17.55
N ILE A 496 -26.94 -12.61 -18.77
CA ILE A 496 -26.38 -13.16 -20.03
C ILE A 496 -24.95 -12.62 -20.29
N LEU A 497 -24.59 -11.46 -19.75
CA LEU A 497 -23.31 -10.81 -20.01
C LEU A 497 -22.21 -11.14 -18.99
N LYS A 498 -22.53 -11.89 -17.92
CA LYS A 498 -21.60 -12.15 -16.80
C LYS A 498 -20.27 -12.78 -17.24
N HIS A 499 -20.31 -13.73 -18.17
CA HIS A 499 -19.10 -14.42 -18.63
C HIS A 499 -18.18 -13.47 -19.43
N SER A 500 -18.73 -12.71 -20.36
CA SER A 500 -17.99 -11.73 -21.16
C SER A 500 -17.40 -10.62 -20.28
N VAL A 501 -18.16 -10.13 -19.28
CA VAL A 501 -17.66 -9.11 -18.35
C VAL A 501 -16.46 -9.62 -17.55
N LYS A 502 -16.51 -10.87 -17.07
CA LYS A 502 -15.39 -11.49 -16.35
C LYS A 502 -14.10 -11.44 -17.18
N TYR A 503 -14.16 -11.81 -18.47
CA TYR A 503 -13.02 -11.75 -19.38
C TYR A 503 -12.44 -10.33 -19.51
N PHE A 504 -13.29 -9.32 -19.70
CA PHE A 504 -12.83 -7.93 -19.82
C PHE A 504 -12.21 -7.39 -18.52
N ILE A 505 -12.77 -7.73 -17.36
CA ILE A 505 -12.18 -7.32 -16.07
C ILE A 505 -10.79 -7.93 -15.89
N TYR A 506 -10.58 -9.21 -16.24
CA TYR A 506 -9.24 -9.81 -16.23
C TYR A 506 -8.27 -9.14 -17.19
N LYS A 507 -8.72 -8.76 -18.39
CA LYS A 507 -7.90 -8.03 -19.36
C LYS A 507 -7.46 -6.67 -18.82
N ILE A 508 -8.38 -5.90 -18.22
CA ILE A 508 -8.06 -4.61 -17.60
C ILE A 508 -7.11 -4.82 -16.41
N ARG A 509 -7.36 -5.83 -15.57
CA ARG A 509 -6.53 -6.18 -14.42
C ARG A 509 -5.09 -6.47 -14.85
N SER A 510 -4.89 -7.33 -15.85
CA SER A 510 -3.56 -7.67 -16.38
C SER A 510 -2.84 -6.43 -16.90
N LYS A 511 -3.54 -5.55 -17.64
CA LYS A 511 -2.98 -4.28 -18.09
C LYS A 511 -2.64 -3.33 -16.93
N ALA A 512 -3.46 -3.28 -15.89
CA ALA A 512 -3.21 -2.46 -14.71
C ALA A 512 -1.96 -2.94 -13.95
N GLN A 513 -1.73 -4.26 -13.89
CA GLN A 513 -0.53 -4.84 -13.28
C GLN A 513 0.73 -4.43 -14.02
N THR A 514 0.76 -4.56 -15.35
CA THR A 514 1.94 -4.19 -16.14
C THR A 514 2.24 -2.70 -16.10
N GLN A 515 1.21 -1.86 -15.92
CA GLN A 515 1.36 -0.41 -15.81
C GLN A 515 1.62 0.08 -14.38
N GLY A 516 1.54 -0.79 -13.36
CA GLY A 516 1.66 -0.37 -11.95
C GLY A 516 0.48 0.47 -11.47
N ASN A 517 -0.70 0.34 -12.08
CA ASN A 517 -1.90 1.06 -11.67
C ASN A 517 -2.68 0.24 -10.63
N PHE A 518 -2.24 0.37 -9.38
CA PHE A 518 -2.77 -0.44 -8.30
C PHE A 518 -4.23 -0.10 -7.92
N ALA A 519 -4.65 1.16 -8.07
CA ALA A 519 -6.06 1.51 -7.85
C ALA A 519 -7.00 0.70 -8.76
N THR A 520 -6.60 0.53 -10.02
CA THR A 520 -7.32 -0.27 -11.01
C THR A 520 -7.24 -1.76 -10.75
N LEU A 521 -6.13 -2.26 -10.19
CA LEU A 521 -6.06 -3.63 -9.69
C LEU A 521 -7.07 -3.89 -8.58
N VAL A 522 -7.09 -3.04 -7.55
CA VAL A 522 -8.04 -3.14 -6.43
C VAL A 522 -9.48 -3.04 -6.91
N SER A 523 -9.76 -2.12 -7.83
CA SER A 523 -11.07 -2.00 -8.47
C SER A 523 -11.46 -3.28 -9.21
N CYS A 524 -10.57 -3.86 -10.02
CA CYS A 524 -10.83 -5.14 -10.70
C CYS A 524 -11.09 -6.28 -9.70
N ASP A 525 -10.24 -6.42 -8.68
CA ASP A 525 -10.30 -7.52 -7.72
C ASP A 525 -11.57 -7.46 -6.86
N LYS A 526 -11.98 -6.25 -6.47
CA LYS A 526 -13.30 -5.98 -5.86
C LYS A 526 -14.44 -6.57 -6.68
N TYR A 527 -14.49 -6.37 -8.00
CA TYR A 527 -15.57 -6.91 -8.82
C TYR A 527 -15.40 -8.40 -9.13
N LEU A 528 -14.19 -8.88 -9.37
CA LEU A 528 -13.91 -10.30 -9.59
C LEU A 528 -14.35 -11.14 -8.38
N SER A 529 -14.10 -10.66 -7.17
CA SER A 529 -14.49 -11.31 -5.91
C SER A 529 -15.99 -11.57 -5.75
N ARG A 530 -16.83 -10.82 -6.49
CA ARG A 530 -18.30 -10.95 -6.52
C ARG A 530 -18.80 -11.95 -7.56
N ILE A 531 -17.98 -12.30 -8.55
CA ILE A 531 -18.39 -13.11 -9.71
C ILE A 531 -17.60 -14.42 -9.86
N SER A 532 -16.48 -14.60 -9.14
CA SER A 532 -15.66 -15.82 -9.19
C SER A 532 -15.90 -16.75 -8.00
N LYS A 533 -15.85 -18.08 -8.24
CA LYS A 533 -15.90 -19.12 -7.19
C LYS A 533 -14.69 -19.11 -6.25
N HIS A 534 -13.50 -18.66 -6.70
CA HIS A 534 -12.29 -18.46 -5.87
C HIS A 534 -12.37 -17.19 -4.99
N SER A 535 -13.51 -17.01 -4.33
CA SER A 535 -13.90 -15.71 -3.81
C SER A 535 -13.10 -15.28 -2.59
N GLU A 536 -12.65 -16.21 -1.73
CA GLU A 536 -12.06 -15.85 -0.43
C GLU A 536 -10.63 -15.30 -0.51
N GLU A 537 -9.75 -15.89 -1.33
CA GLU A 537 -8.39 -15.37 -1.51
C GLU A 537 -8.40 -13.96 -2.12
N LEU A 538 -9.21 -13.77 -3.17
CA LEU A 538 -9.39 -12.47 -3.81
C LEU A 538 -10.01 -11.47 -2.82
N ARG A 539 -10.94 -11.87 -1.96
CA ARG A 539 -11.55 -10.99 -0.92
C ARG A 539 -10.52 -10.52 0.10
N HIS A 540 -9.76 -11.43 0.71
CA HIS A 540 -8.77 -11.07 1.73
C HIS A 540 -7.62 -10.26 1.12
N GLY A 541 -7.15 -10.64 -0.07
CA GLY A 541 -6.17 -9.87 -0.84
C GLY A 541 -6.66 -8.47 -1.18
N THR A 542 -7.94 -8.32 -1.56
CA THR A 542 -8.53 -7.00 -1.84
C THR A 542 -8.66 -6.15 -0.58
N ILE A 543 -9.03 -6.72 0.58
CA ILE A 543 -9.12 -5.97 1.85
C ILE A 543 -7.73 -5.45 2.24
N ASP A 544 -6.71 -6.30 2.23
CA ASP A 544 -5.35 -5.92 2.57
C ASP A 544 -4.79 -4.89 1.58
N ALA A 545 -5.03 -5.09 0.29
CA ALA A 545 -4.66 -4.14 -0.75
C ALA A 545 -5.36 -2.78 -0.57
N ALA A 546 -6.68 -2.76 -0.38
CA ALA A 546 -7.48 -1.56 -0.20
C ALA A 546 -7.05 -0.77 1.05
N LYS A 547 -6.81 -1.47 2.18
CA LYS A 547 -6.23 -0.86 3.39
C LYS A 547 -4.88 -0.22 3.10
N THR A 548 -4.03 -0.92 2.38
CA THR A 548 -2.67 -0.47 2.11
C THR A 548 -2.62 0.79 1.22
N ILE A 549 -3.56 0.93 0.27
CA ILE A 549 -3.63 2.12 -0.59
C ILE A 549 -4.61 3.19 -0.13
N GLY A 550 -5.22 3.02 1.05
CA GLY A 550 -6.21 3.96 1.56
C GLY A 550 -7.51 4.02 0.76
N ASP A 551 -7.86 2.98 -0.02
CA ASP A 551 -9.18 2.88 -0.65
C ASP A 551 -10.19 2.29 0.34
N PHE A 552 -10.51 3.08 1.37
CA PHE A 552 -11.44 2.68 2.43
C PHE A 552 -12.85 2.42 1.91
N SER A 553 -13.26 3.01 0.78
CA SER A 553 -14.54 2.64 0.16
C SER A 553 -14.49 1.22 -0.40
N ALA A 554 -13.41 0.81 -1.07
CA ALA A 554 -13.26 -0.56 -1.53
C ALA A 554 -13.20 -1.54 -0.34
N GLU A 555 -12.45 -1.19 0.71
CA GLU A 555 -12.38 -1.99 1.95
C GLU A 555 -13.78 -2.20 2.55
N GLN A 556 -14.53 -1.12 2.80
CA GLN A 556 -15.90 -1.18 3.35
C GLN A 556 -16.82 -2.04 2.51
N ILE A 557 -16.74 -1.90 1.18
CA ILE A 557 -17.54 -2.68 0.24
C ILE A 557 -17.23 -4.17 0.40
N VAL A 558 -15.95 -4.55 0.44
CA VAL A 558 -15.56 -5.96 0.54
C VAL A 558 -15.91 -6.53 1.92
N LEU A 559 -15.66 -5.81 3.02
CA LEU A 559 -16.06 -6.20 4.37
C LEU A 559 -17.58 -6.46 4.47
N ARG A 560 -18.38 -5.53 3.94
CA ARG A 560 -19.84 -5.69 3.87
C ARG A 560 -20.22 -6.93 3.05
N ASP A 561 -19.56 -7.15 1.91
CA ASP A 561 -19.88 -8.26 1.00
C ASP A 561 -19.51 -9.62 1.61
N VAL A 562 -18.42 -9.72 2.38
CA VAL A 562 -18.03 -10.96 3.10
C VAL A 562 -18.83 -11.19 4.38
N GLY A 563 -19.59 -10.20 4.83
CA GLY A 563 -20.50 -10.32 5.96
C GLY A 563 -19.94 -9.85 7.30
N ASP A 564 -18.76 -9.21 7.31
CA ASP A 564 -18.20 -8.49 8.46
C ASP A 564 -18.85 -7.10 8.56
N ILE A 565 -20.13 -7.10 8.95
CA ILE A 565 -21.02 -5.93 8.89
C ILE A 565 -20.62 -4.86 9.92
N GLU A 566 -20.25 -5.25 11.14
CA GLU A 566 -19.87 -4.31 12.20
C GLU A 566 -18.61 -3.54 11.84
N THR A 567 -17.56 -4.24 11.39
CA THR A 567 -16.32 -3.59 10.97
C THR A 567 -16.57 -2.69 9.77
N ALA A 568 -17.38 -3.14 8.79
CA ALA A 568 -17.75 -2.31 7.65
C ALA A 568 -18.51 -1.04 8.07
N LEU A 569 -19.41 -1.12 9.05
CA LEU A 569 -20.19 0.00 9.55
C LEU A 569 -19.31 1.00 10.31
N GLN A 570 -18.48 0.52 11.24
CA GLN A 570 -17.53 1.35 11.98
C GLN A 570 -16.58 2.10 11.03
N ARG A 571 -16.07 1.42 10.00
CA ARG A 571 -15.21 2.04 8.96
C ARG A 571 -15.96 3.07 8.12
N ALA A 572 -17.21 2.80 7.75
CA ALA A 572 -18.02 3.76 6.99
C ALA A 572 -18.34 5.03 7.79
N ILE A 573 -18.68 4.88 9.08
CA ILE A 573 -18.96 6.00 9.99
C ILE A 573 -17.69 6.83 10.22
N SER A 574 -16.59 6.18 10.62
CA SER A 574 -15.31 6.89 10.89
C SER A 574 -14.76 7.61 9.67
N GLY A 575 -14.93 7.03 8.47
CA GLY A 575 -14.53 7.65 7.20
C GLY A 575 -15.53 8.68 6.65
N GLY A 576 -16.68 8.90 7.27
CA GLY A 576 -17.70 9.86 6.81
C GLY A 576 -18.39 9.46 5.49
N ASN A 577 -18.46 8.16 5.16
CA ASN A 577 -19.04 7.67 3.91
C ASN A 577 -20.54 7.38 4.05
N THR A 578 -21.37 8.40 3.83
CA THR A 578 -22.83 8.34 3.98
C THR A 578 -23.47 7.20 3.19
N LEU A 579 -23.09 7.01 1.93
CA LEU A 579 -23.73 6.00 1.08
C LEU A 579 -23.37 4.57 1.50
N ASN A 580 -22.12 4.32 1.90
CA ASN A 580 -21.73 3.01 2.42
C ASN A 580 -22.33 2.75 3.81
N THR A 581 -22.46 3.76 4.67
CA THR A 581 -23.18 3.64 5.95
C THR A 581 -24.61 3.16 5.72
N LEU A 582 -25.38 3.84 4.85
CA LEU A 582 -26.74 3.42 4.50
C LEU A 582 -26.80 1.99 3.96
N LYS A 583 -25.92 1.63 3.01
CA LYS A 583 -25.89 0.28 2.44
C LYS A 583 -25.56 -0.79 3.47
N THR A 584 -24.68 -0.49 4.43
CA THR A 584 -24.30 -1.44 5.47
C THR A 584 -25.40 -1.59 6.52
N ILE A 585 -26.07 -0.51 6.91
CA ILE A 585 -27.26 -0.56 7.81
C ILE A 585 -28.38 -1.38 7.17
N ILE A 586 -28.69 -1.13 5.89
CA ILE A 586 -29.72 -1.90 5.17
C ILE A 586 -29.37 -3.39 5.17
N LYS A 587 -28.12 -3.74 4.84
CA LYS A 587 -27.66 -5.14 4.85
C LYS A 587 -27.79 -5.78 6.24
N LYS A 588 -27.42 -5.04 7.29
CA LYS A 588 -27.57 -5.49 8.69
C LYS A 588 -29.04 -5.77 9.01
N ALA A 589 -29.92 -4.83 8.68
CA ALA A 589 -31.36 -4.98 8.89
C ALA A 589 -31.90 -6.21 8.16
N ARG A 590 -31.57 -6.40 6.88
CA ARG A 590 -32.02 -7.56 6.09
C ARG A 590 -31.58 -8.89 6.70
N LYS A 591 -30.34 -8.98 7.19
CA LYS A 591 -29.84 -10.17 7.92
C LYS A 591 -30.63 -10.43 9.21
N ASN A 592 -31.14 -9.38 9.85
CA ASN A 592 -31.89 -9.43 11.09
C ASN A 592 -33.40 -9.30 10.84
N SER A 593 -33.93 -9.88 9.75
CA SER A 593 -35.38 -9.88 9.46
C SER A 593 -36.03 -8.49 9.44
N ASN A 594 -35.30 -7.51 8.90
CA ASN A 594 -35.62 -6.07 8.82
C ASN A 594 -35.61 -5.31 10.15
N TYR A 595 -35.05 -5.86 11.23
CA TYR A 595 -34.94 -5.16 12.51
C TYR A 595 -33.66 -4.33 12.61
N LEU A 596 -33.80 -3.14 13.17
CA LEU A 596 -32.71 -2.23 13.57
C LEU A 596 -32.91 -1.79 15.02
N SER A 597 -31.80 -1.51 15.69
CA SER A 597 -31.83 -0.73 16.94
C SER A 597 -32.27 0.71 16.68
N ARG A 598 -32.68 1.41 17.74
CA ARG A 598 -33.07 2.83 17.64
C ARG A 598 -31.93 3.71 17.14
N GLU A 599 -30.72 3.49 17.65
CA GLU A 599 -29.52 4.22 17.25
C GLU A 599 -29.19 4.05 15.75
N GLU A 600 -29.39 2.84 15.21
CA GLU A 600 -29.16 2.57 13.79
C GLU A 600 -30.21 3.22 12.89
N LEU A 601 -31.46 3.30 13.36
CA LEU A 601 -32.51 4.01 12.63
C LEU A 601 -32.23 5.51 12.62
N ASP A 602 -31.88 6.11 13.77
CA ASP A 602 -31.54 7.53 13.86
C ASP A 602 -30.32 7.86 12.96
N LEU A 603 -29.33 6.95 12.90
CA LEU A 603 -28.19 7.06 11.99
C LEU A 603 -28.60 6.93 10.51
N PHE A 604 -29.51 6.01 10.18
CA PHE A 604 -30.06 5.86 8.84
C PHE A 604 -30.72 7.16 8.37
N GLU A 605 -31.59 7.75 9.21
CA GLU A 605 -32.30 8.99 8.90
C GLU A 605 -31.34 10.16 8.71
N SER A 606 -30.37 10.31 9.63
CA SER A 606 -29.33 11.34 9.51
C SER A 606 -28.53 11.23 8.20
N CYS A 607 -28.27 10.00 7.74
CA CYS A 607 -27.57 9.77 6.49
C CYS A 607 -28.47 9.98 5.26
N GLU A 608 -29.74 9.56 5.33
CA GLU A 608 -30.74 9.78 4.27
C GLU A 608 -30.93 11.27 3.98
N ASP A 609 -30.98 12.12 5.02
CA ASP A 609 -31.13 13.57 4.89
C ASP A 609 -30.00 14.22 4.08
N LYS A 610 -28.80 13.65 4.13
CA LYS A 610 -27.62 14.13 3.39
C LYS A 610 -27.64 13.75 1.90
N ILE A 611 -28.43 12.74 1.50
CA ILE A 611 -28.57 12.36 0.09
C ILE A 611 -29.46 13.37 -0.61
N ASN A 612 -29.07 13.92 -1.76
CA ASN A 612 -29.92 14.88 -2.49
C ASN A 612 -30.54 14.31 -3.79
N SER A 613 -30.22 13.07 -4.16
CA SER A 613 -30.82 12.42 -5.32
C SER A 613 -32.26 11.99 -5.03
N ILE A 614 -33.19 12.45 -5.87
CA ILE A 614 -34.61 12.08 -5.80
C ILE A 614 -34.79 10.56 -5.97
N SER A 615 -34.09 9.96 -6.93
CA SER A 615 -34.17 8.51 -7.20
C SER A 615 -33.75 7.68 -5.98
N LEU A 616 -32.64 8.07 -5.33
CA LEU A 616 -32.16 7.38 -4.14
C LEU A 616 -33.05 7.62 -2.92
N ARG A 617 -33.49 8.86 -2.68
CA ARG A 617 -34.43 9.18 -1.58
C ARG A 617 -35.71 8.36 -1.69
N ARG A 618 -36.28 8.26 -2.89
CA ARG A 618 -37.47 7.42 -3.14
C ARG A 618 -37.21 5.94 -2.83
N ALA A 619 -36.05 5.42 -3.24
CA ALA A 619 -35.68 4.03 -2.96
C ALA A 619 -35.48 3.81 -1.45
N LEU A 620 -34.80 4.73 -0.77
CA LEU A 620 -34.58 4.71 0.68
C LEU A 620 -35.88 4.80 1.47
N ALA A 621 -36.80 5.70 1.10
CA ALA A 621 -38.12 5.81 1.73
C ALA A 621 -38.93 4.50 1.64
N ARG A 622 -38.86 3.81 0.49
CA ARG A 622 -39.48 2.49 0.34
C ARG A 622 -38.82 1.46 1.25
N ILE A 623 -37.50 1.38 1.28
CA ILE A 623 -36.77 0.46 2.16
C ILE A 623 -37.10 0.76 3.63
N LYS A 624 -37.09 2.04 4.02
CA LYS A 624 -37.42 2.51 5.36
C LYS A 624 -38.80 2.06 5.81
N SER A 625 -39.80 2.06 4.91
CA SER A 625 -41.15 1.56 5.22
C SER A 625 -41.21 0.06 5.55
N GLU A 626 -40.17 -0.69 5.19
CA GLU A 626 -40.05 -2.13 5.47
C GLU A 626 -39.22 -2.42 6.73
N LEU A 627 -38.49 -1.43 7.26
CA LEU A 627 -37.66 -1.55 8.46
C LEU A 627 -38.51 -1.50 9.73
N LYS A 628 -38.11 -2.27 10.74
CA LYS A 628 -38.75 -2.36 12.05
C LYS A 628 -37.76 -1.98 13.16
N ILE A 629 -38.26 -1.39 14.23
CA ILE A 629 -37.46 -1.13 15.42
C ILE A 629 -37.48 -2.37 16.30
N GLN A 630 -36.30 -2.81 16.74
CA GLN A 630 -36.18 -3.82 17.78
C GLN A 630 -36.41 -3.12 19.12
N GLU A 631 -37.63 -3.22 19.64
CA GLU A 631 -37.92 -2.81 21.02
C GLU A 631 -37.22 -3.80 21.95
N LEU A 632 -36.27 -3.29 22.74
CA LEU A 632 -35.55 -4.05 23.78
C LEU A 632 -36.44 -4.24 25.01
#